data_AF-A0A959NQ70-F1
#
_entry.id   AF-A0A959NQ70-F1
#
_cell.length_a   1.000
_cell.length_b   1.000
_cell.length_c   1.000
_cell.angle_alpha   90.00
_cell.angle_beta   90.00
_cell.angle_gamma   90.00
#
_symmetry.space_group_name_H-M   'P 1'
#
loop_
_entity.id
_entity.type
_entity.pdbx_description
1 polymer ?
#
loop_
_entity_poly.entity_id
_entity_poly.type
_entity_poly.pdbx_seq_one_letter_code
_entity_poly.pdbx_strand_id
1 'polypeptide(L)'
;MSKKQKNILLVLGFVFVLFICYKFAISNTVEQKRQYKSLSQEALLYKNAPKQLSLLRKKEAYYDSLLTEYQLDGSSIQNNLLKTINVFAEENDLKVVNFLEPHVIEKNHLLIKTYEFVLEGNYNSINKLIYKLEQQTKFGEVI
;
A
#
# COMPACT_ATOMS: atom_id res chain seq x y z
N MET A 1 -31.79 -66.56 -35.01
CA MET A 1 -31.69 -66.16 -33.59
C MET A 1 -33.01 -66.44 -32.88
N SER A 2 -32.95 -67.15 -31.75
CA SER A 2 -34.12 -67.36 -30.89
C SER A 2 -34.56 -66.04 -30.25
N LYS A 3 -35.87 -65.83 -30.02
CA LYS A 3 -36.42 -64.59 -29.41
C LYS A 3 -35.71 -64.21 -28.09
N LYS A 4 -35.23 -65.21 -27.33
CA LYS A 4 -34.46 -65.01 -26.09
C LYS A 4 -33.10 -64.34 -26.32
N GLN A 5 -32.40 -64.68 -27.41
CA GLN A 5 -31.10 -64.09 -27.76
C GLN A 5 -31.23 -62.62 -28.20
N LYS A 6 -32.32 -62.27 -28.88
CA LYS A 6 -32.62 -60.88 -29.27
C LYS A 6 -32.86 -59.98 -28.05
N ASN A 7 -33.61 -60.45 -27.05
CA ASN A 7 -33.84 -59.66 -25.82
C ASN A 7 -32.56 -59.49 -25.01
N ILE A 8 -31.72 -60.52 -24.90
CA ILE A 8 -30.43 -60.42 -24.20
C ILE A 8 -29.52 -59.40 -24.89
N LEU A 9 -29.42 -59.43 -26.23
CA LEU A 9 -28.63 -58.46 -26.99
C LEU A 9 -29.13 -57.02 -26.80
N LEU A 10 -30.46 -56.84 -26.74
CA LEU A 10 -31.09 -55.53 -26.56
C LEU A 10 -30.81 -54.94 -25.17
N VAL A 11 -30.86 -55.77 -24.13
CA VAL A 11 -30.50 -55.38 -22.76
C VAL A 11 -29.01 -55.03 -22.67
N LEU A 12 -28.14 -55.84 -23.29
CA LEU A 12 -26.69 -55.59 -23.30
C LEU A 12 -26.36 -54.27 -24.03
N GLY A 13 -26.99 -54.01 -25.18
CA GLY A 13 -26.83 -52.76 -25.90
C GLY A 13 -27.32 -51.55 -25.10
N PHE A 14 -28.44 -51.67 -24.39
CA PHE A 14 -28.97 -50.61 -23.53
C PHE A 14 -28.00 -50.26 -22.38
N VAL A 15 -27.45 -51.26 -21.71
CA VAL A 15 -26.44 -51.07 -20.65
C VAL A 15 -25.17 -50.43 -21.20
N PHE A 16 -24.74 -50.82 -22.40
CA PHE A 16 -23.57 -50.26 -23.06
C PHE A 16 -23.74 -48.78 -23.41
N VAL A 17 -24.92 -48.40 -23.93
CA VAL A 17 -25.27 -47.00 -24.22
C VAL A 17 -25.33 -46.17 -22.93
N LEU A 18 -25.92 -46.71 -21.85
CA LEU A 18 -25.93 -46.05 -20.53
C LEU A 18 -24.52 -45.78 -20.02
N PHE A 19 -23.60 -46.73 -20.17
CA PHE A 19 -22.21 -46.56 -19.76
C PHE A 19 -21.51 -45.45 -20.55
N ILE A 20 -21.72 -45.41 -21.87
CA ILE A 20 -21.17 -44.35 -22.75
C ILE A 20 -21.75 -42.98 -22.35
N CYS A 21 -23.07 -42.87 -22.16
CA CYS A 21 -23.72 -41.63 -21.74
C CYS A 21 -23.20 -41.15 -20.37
N TYR A 22 -23.00 -42.06 -19.42
CA TYR A 22 -22.46 -41.70 -18.11
C TYR A 22 -21.04 -41.16 -18.22
N LYS A 23 -20.17 -41.85 -18.96
CA LYS A 23 -18.75 -41.47 -19.07
C LYS A 23 -18.56 -40.15 -19.84
N PHE A 24 -19.31 -39.94 -20.93
CA PHE A 24 -19.10 -38.78 -21.81
C PHE A 24 -19.92 -37.55 -21.44
N ALA A 25 -21.18 -37.71 -21.04
CA ALA A 25 -22.04 -36.57 -20.73
C ALA A 25 -22.01 -36.26 -19.24
N ILE A 26 -22.37 -37.25 -18.40
CA ILE A 26 -22.64 -37.00 -16.98
C ILE A 26 -21.36 -36.70 -16.20
N SER A 27 -20.30 -37.50 -16.40
CA SER A 27 -19.01 -37.28 -15.71
C SER A 27 -18.43 -35.90 -16.01
N ASN A 28 -18.38 -35.54 -17.30
CA ASN A 28 -17.82 -34.27 -17.76
C ASN A 28 -18.62 -33.07 -17.23
N THR A 29 -19.95 -33.15 -17.22
CA THR A 29 -20.78 -32.08 -16.66
C THR A 29 -20.55 -31.90 -15.15
N VAL A 30 -20.41 -33.01 -14.40
CA VAL A 30 -20.13 -32.95 -12.96
C VAL A 30 -18.75 -32.33 -12.70
N GLU A 31 -17.74 -32.70 -13.49
CA GLU A 31 -16.40 -32.15 -13.38
C GLU A 31 -16.35 -30.65 -13.70
N GLN A 32 -16.98 -30.23 -14.80
CA GLN A 32 -17.08 -28.82 -15.18
C GLN A 32 -17.81 -27.99 -14.11
N LYS A 33 -18.87 -28.54 -13.51
CA LYS A 33 -19.57 -27.87 -12.40
C LYS A 33 -18.67 -27.69 -11.17
N ARG A 34 -17.82 -28.68 -10.86
CA ARG A 34 -16.85 -28.57 -9.76
C ARG A 34 -15.80 -27.51 -10.04
N GLN A 35 -15.23 -27.51 -11.25
CA GLN A 35 -14.25 -26.51 -11.68
C GLN A 35 -14.85 -25.10 -11.62
N TYR A 36 -16.04 -24.89 -12.17
CA TYR A 36 -16.74 -23.61 -12.09
C TYR A 36 -16.94 -23.14 -10.65
N LYS A 37 -17.35 -24.04 -9.74
CA LYS A 37 -17.54 -23.70 -8.33
C LYS A 37 -16.22 -23.29 -7.66
N SER A 38 -15.13 -23.99 -7.95
CA SER A 38 -13.79 -23.65 -7.44
C SER A 38 -13.34 -22.27 -7.93
N LEU A 39 -13.39 -22.05 -9.24
CA LEU A 39 -13.03 -20.78 -9.88
C LEU A 39 -13.91 -19.62 -9.38
N SER A 40 -15.20 -19.85 -9.15
CA SER A 40 -16.12 -18.85 -8.62
C SER A 40 -15.80 -18.48 -7.17
N GLN A 41 -15.41 -19.45 -6.34
CA GLN A 41 -14.97 -19.18 -4.96
C GLN A 41 -13.66 -18.39 -4.93
N GLU A 42 -12.71 -18.73 -5.81
CA GLU A 42 -11.46 -18.00 -5.93
C GLU A 42 -11.70 -16.55 -6.40
N ALA A 43 -12.54 -16.36 -7.42
CA ALA A 43 -12.94 -15.02 -7.88
C ALA A 43 -13.62 -14.18 -6.79
N LEU A 44 -14.36 -14.81 -5.86
CA LEU A 44 -14.96 -14.13 -4.70
C LEU A 44 -13.92 -13.64 -3.71
N LEU A 45 -12.84 -14.40 -3.46
CA LEU A 45 -11.73 -13.99 -2.60
C LEU A 45 -11.02 -12.76 -3.18
N TYR A 46 -10.83 -12.71 -4.51
CA TYR A 46 -10.15 -11.61 -5.19
C TYR A 46 -11.06 -10.45 -5.60
N LYS A 47 -12.39 -10.58 -5.45
CA LYS A 47 -13.37 -9.55 -5.88
C LYS A 47 -13.07 -8.15 -5.30
N ASN A 48 -12.53 -8.09 -4.09
CA ASN A 48 -12.24 -6.85 -3.39
C ASN A 48 -10.78 -6.38 -3.53
N ALA A 49 -9.87 -7.23 -4.02
CA ALA A 49 -8.45 -6.91 -4.09
C ALA A 49 -8.15 -5.71 -5.03
N PRO A 50 -8.73 -5.61 -6.25
CA PRO A 50 -8.53 -4.44 -7.11
C PRO A 50 -9.02 -3.13 -6.48
N LYS A 51 -10.13 -3.19 -5.74
CA LYS A 51 -10.68 -2.03 -5.04
C LYS A 51 -9.79 -1.58 -3.89
N GLN A 52 -9.29 -2.53 -3.09
CA GLN A 52 -8.34 -2.24 -2.02
C GLN A 52 -7.02 -1.68 -2.57
N LEU A 53 -6.50 -2.24 -3.66
CA LEU A 53 -5.30 -1.73 -4.33
C LEU A 53 -5.49 -0.31 -4.85
N SER A 54 -6.63 -0.02 -5.49
CA SER A 54 -6.96 1.34 -5.95
C SER A 54 -7.06 2.33 -4.79
N LEU A 55 -7.66 1.92 -3.66
CA LEU A 55 -7.71 2.74 -2.45
C LEU A 55 -6.31 3.01 -1.89
N LEU A 56 -5.44 1.99 -1.88
CA LEU A 56 -4.07 2.12 -1.37
C LEU A 56 -3.24 3.05 -2.26
N ARG A 57 -3.33 2.91 -3.59
CA ARG A 57 -2.71 3.82 -4.58
C ARG A 57 -3.15 5.28 -4.39
N LYS A 58 -4.44 5.49 -4.09
CA LYS A 58 -4.95 6.85 -3.82
C LYS A 58 -4.39 7.42 -2.51
N LYS A 59 -4.25 6.59 -1.47
CA LYS A 59 -3.62 7.01 -0.21
C LYS A 59 -2.14 7.36 -0.40
N GLU A 60 -1.40 6.51 -1.10
CA GLU A 60 0.00 6.75 -1.47
C GLU A 60 0.15 8.09 -2.19
N ALA A 61 -0.59 8.31 -3.28
CA ALA A 61 -0.55 9.57 -4.02
C ALA A 61 -0.95 10.79 -3.17
N TYR A 62 -1.90 10.63 -2.25
CA TYR A 62 -2.27 11.68 -1.31
C TYR A 62 -1.12 12.01 -0.34
N TYR A 63 -0.47 11.01 0.25
CA TYR A 63 0.68 11.23 1.13
C TYR A 63 1.86 11.84 0.36
N ASP A 64 2.14 11.39 -0.86
CA ASP A 64 3.17 11.98 -1.73
C ASP A 64 2.87 13.45 -2.05
N SER A 65 1.59 13.78 -2.28
CA SER A 65 1.19 15.17 -2.51
C SER A 65 1.43 16.05 -1.28
N LEU A 66 1.17 15.53 -0.07
CA LEU A 66 1.46 16.25 1.17
C LEU A 66 2.97 16.44 1.36
N LEU A 67 3.77 15.40 1.09
CA LEU A 67 5.23 15.50 1.16
C LEU A 67 5.76 16.56 0.19
N THR A 68 5.19 16.64 -1.02
CA THR A 68 5.55 17.63 -2.02
C THR A 68 5.10 19.05 -1.62
N GLU A 69 3.86 19.21 -1.16
CA GLU A 69 3.30 20.48 -0.69
C GLU A 69 4.14 21.07 0.45
N TYR A 70 4.53 20.23 1.40
CA TYR A 70 5.38 20.64 2.52
C TYR A 70 6.87 20.63 2.20
N GLN A 71 7.25 20.37 0.95
CA GLN A 71 8.64 20.34 0.48
C GLN A 71 9.53 19.46 1.39
N LEU A 72 9.01 18.28 1.72
CA LEU A 72 9.66 17.27 2.56
C LEU A 72 10.43 16.23 1.73
N ASP A 73 10.76 16.54 0.48
CA ASP A 73 11.54 15.65 -0.36
C ASP A 73 13.01 15.62 0.10
N GLY A 74 13.69 14.48 -0.01
CA GLY A 74 14.84 14.12 0.84
C GLY A 74 16.07 15.05 0.84
N SER A 75 16.25 15.89 -0.19
CA SER A 75 17.27 16.94 -0.30
C SER A 75 16.73 18.35 0.02
N SER A 76 15.41 18.53 -0.07
CA SER A 76 14.72 19.79 0.19
C SER A 76 14.49 20.05 1.67
N ILE A 77 14.29 19.03 2.52
CA ILE A 77 14.06 19.20 3.96
C ILE A 77 15.13 20.06 4.62
N GLN A 78 16.42 19.72 4.42
CA GLN A 78 17.52 20.46 5.03
C GLN A 78 17.54 21.92 4.58
N ASN A 79 17.40 22.14 3.27
CA ASN A 79 17.41 23.48 2.68
C ASN A 79 16.21 24.31 3.15
N ASN A 80 15.03 23.68 3.28
CA ASN A 80 13.82 24.34 3.72
C ASN A 80 13.84 24.64 5.21
N LEU A 81 14.40 23.74 6.03
CA LEU A 81 14.61 23.98 7.46
C LEU A 81 15.58 25.14 7.65
N LEU A 82 16.73 25.11 6.98
CA LEU A 82 17.72 26.18 7.05
C LEU A 82 17.14 27.53 6.58
N LYS A 83 16.41 27.52 5.44
CA LYS A 83 15.72 28.72 4.94
C LYS A 83 14.70 29.24 5.94
N THR A 84 13.91 28.36 6.53
CA THR A 84 12.87 28.73 7.53
C THR A 84 13.50 29.37 8.76
N ILE A 85 14.57 28.77 9.28
CA ILE A 85 15.30 29.29 10.44
C ILE A 85 15.93 30.63 10.10
N ASN A 86 16.61 30.77 8.96
CA ASN A 86 17.26 32.02 8.54
C ASN A 86 16.25 33.16 8.36
N VAL A 87 15.14 32.92 7.66
CA VAL A 87 14.09 33.94 7.46
C VAL A 87 13.50 34.37 8.81
N PHE A 88 13.18 33.42 9.68
CA PHE A 88 12.65 33.75 10.99
C PHE A 88 13.68 34.51 11.85
N ALA A 89 14.95 34.15 11.73
CA ALA A 89 16.03 34.74 12.49
C ALA A 89 16.28 36.21 12.07
N GLU A 90 16.26 36.50 10.77
CA GLU A 90 16.30 37.87 10.25
C GLU A 90 15.10 38.72 10.72
N GLU A 91 13.90 38.14 10.80
CA GLU A 91 12.69 38.85 11.23
C GLU A 91 12.60 39.09 12.75
N ASN A 92 13.35 38.34 13.58
CA ASN A 92 13.18 38.32 15.04
C ASN A 92 14.49 38.56 15.82
N ASP A 93 15.51 39.13 15.16
CA ASP A 93 16.83 39.44 15.72
C ASP A 93 17.49 38.21 16.39
N LEU A 94 17.39 37.05 15.75
CA LEU A 94 18.12 35.85 16.15
C LEU A 94 19.35 35.67 15.28
N LYS A 95 20.39 35.07 15.84
CA LYS A 95 21.61 34.71 15.13
C LYS A 95 21.72 33.20 15.05
N VAL A 96 21.83 32.68 13.84
CA VAL A 96 22.17 31.28 13.59
C VAL A 96 23.69 31.14 13.74
N VAL A 97 24.12 30.48 14.82
CA VAL A 97 25.55 30.33 15.15
C VAL A 97 26.14 29.15 14.39
N ASN A 98 25.40 28.05 14.28
CA ASN A 98 25.84 26.86 13.57
C ASN A 98 24.66 26.04 13.08
N PHE A 99 24.83 25.37 11.94
CA PHE A 99 23.90 24.39 11.42
C PHE A 99 24.72 23.17 10.98
N LEU A 100 24.67 22.11 11.78
CA LEU A 100 25.51 20.93 11.59
C LEU A 100 24.94 20.01 10.51
N GLU A 101 25.83 19.25 9.87
CA GLU A 101 25.41 18.19 8.95
C GLU A 101 24.56 17.15 9.70
N PRO A 102 23.52 16.58 9.03
CA PRO A 102 22.63 15.67 9.71
C PRO A 102 23.32 14.38 10.09
N HIS A 103 23.08 13.93 11.32
CA HIS A 103 23.43 12.57 11.73
C HIS A 103 22.41 11.60 11.11
N VAL A 104 22.90 10.64 10.31
CA VAL A 104 22.06 9.64 9.64
C VAL A 104 22.20 8.30 10.35
N ILE A 105 21.09 7.76 10.83
CA ILE A 105 21.02 6.46 11.50
C ILE A 105 20.01 5.59 10.76
N GLU A 106 20.41 4.38 10.36
CA GLU A 106 19.49 3.39 9.82
C GLU A 106 18.97 2.48 10.93
N LYS A 107 17.64 2.41 11.10
CA LYS A 107 16.98 1.56 12.10
C LYS A 107 15.75 0.91 11.50
N ASN A 108 15.67 -0.42 11.52
CA ASN A 108 14.53 -1.18 11.00
C ASN A 108 14.16 -0.83 9.54
N HIS A 109 15.15 -0.63 8.65
CA HIS A 109 14.97 -0.14 7.27
C HIS A 109 14.40 1.29 7.15
N LEU A 110 14.44 2.07 8.24
CA LEU A 110 14.13 3.50 8.23
C LEU A 110 15.43 4.30 8.34
N LEU A 111 15.59 5.27 7.43
CA LEU A 111 16.67 6.26 7.49
C LEU A 111 16.20 7.45 8.35
N ILE A 112 16.79 7.59 9.53
CA ILE A 112 16.54 8.69 10.45
C ILE A 112 17.64 9.73 10.23
N LYS A 113 17.26 10.97 9.89
CA LYS A 113 18.17 12.12 9.78
C LYS A 113 17.91 13.08 10.93
N THR A 114 18.89 13.30 11.79
CA THR A 114 18.81 14.24 12.91
C THR A 114 19.60 15.50 12.59
N TYR A 115 18.93 16.65 12.60
CA TYR A 115 19.56 17.96 12.35
C TYR A 115 19.80 18.66 13.68
N GLU A 116 21.01 19.17 13.87
CA GLU A 116 21.39 19.96 15.04
C GLU A 116 21.81 21.37 14.60
N PHE A 117 21.30 22.38 15.30
CA PHE A 117 21.63 23.77 15.04
C PHE A 117 21.69 24.57 16.33
N VAL A 118 22.52 25.61 16.33
CA VAL A 118 22.78 26.48 17.48
C VAL A 118 22.29 27.88 17.15
N LEU A 119 21.51 28.46 18.06
CA LEU A 119 20.92 29.80 17.93
C LEU A 119 21.31 30.67 19.12
N GLU A 120 21.45 31.95 18.86
CA GLU A 120 21.74 32.98 19.86
C GLU A 120 20.71 34.11 19.73
N GLY A 121 20.18 34.58 20.85
CA GLY A 121 19.28 35.73 20.90
C GLY A 121 18.34 35.70 22.11
N ASN A 122 17.27 36.48 22.05
CA ASN A 122 16.32 36.61 23.15
C ASN A 122 15.50 35.32 23.34
N TYR A 123 15.32 34.91 24.60
CA TYR A 123 14.47 33.79 25.01
C TYR A 123 13.10 33.79 24.31
N ASN A 124 12.42 34.94 24.24
CA ASN A 124 11.10 35.04 23.61
C ASN A 124 11.14 34.77 22.10
N SER A 125 12.20 35.21 21.42
CA SER A 125 12.38 34.96 19.98
C SER A 125 12.69 33.48 19.73
N ILE A 126 13.53 32.86 20.56
CA ILE A 126 13.82 31.42 20.48
C ILE A 126 12.55 30.59 20.71
N ASN A 127 11.75 30.93 21.73
CA ASN A 127 10.52 30.21 22.02
C ASN A 127 9.48 30.35 20.89
N LYS A 128 9.40 31.52 20.24
CA LYS A 128 8.57 31.71 19.05
C LYS A 128 9.06 30.88 17.85
N LEU A 129 10.37 30.72 17.68
CA LEU A 129 10.91 29.85 16.65
C LEU A 129 10.54 28.39 16.90
N ILE A 130 10.68 27.91 18.14
CA ILE A 130 10.26 26.55 18.52
C ILE A 130 8.77 26.36 18.21
N TYR A 131 7.92 27.30 18.63
CA TYR A 131 6.49 27.28 18.30
C TYR A 131 6.22 27.27 16.79
N LYS A 132 6.95 28.08 16.01
CA LYS A 132 6.83 28.09 14.54
C LYS A 132 7.22 26.72 13.96
N LEU A 133 8.32 26.13 14.44
CA LEU A 133 8.79 24.83 13.97
C LEU A 133 7.80 23.70 14.29
N GLU A 134 7.17 23.73 15.47
CA GLU A 134 6.23 22.70 15.92
C GLU A 134 4.80 22.87 15.37
N GLN A 135 4.27 24.10 15.37
CA GLN A 135 2.86 24.35 15.12
C GLN A 135 2.58 24.91 13.72
N GLN A 136 3.53 25.64 13.16
CA GLN A 136 3.36 26.33 11.87
C GLN A 136 4.14 25.65 10.74
N THR A 137 5.07 24.76 11.07
CA THR A 137 5.76 23.91 10.12
C THR A 137 5.60 22.44 10.48
N LYS A 138 5.97 21.54 9.56
CA LYS A 138 5.97 20.09 9.78
C LYS A 138 7.36 19.58 10.20
N PHE A 139 8.25 20.46 10.67
CA PHE A 139 9.61 20.08 11.12
C PHE A 139 9.65 19.59 12.57
N GLY A 140 8.62 19.81 13.38
CA GLY A 140 8.53 19.32 14.76
C GLY A 140 7.15 18.79 15.11
N GLU A 141 7.11 17.79 15.98
CA GLU A 141 5.91 17.30 16.67
C GLU A 141 6.25 17.14 18.16
N VAL A 142 5.36 17.57 19.05
CA VAL A 142 5.52 17.37 20.49
C VAL A 142 5.19 15.91 20.79
N ILE A 143 6.19 15.13 21.23
CA ILE A 143 6.01 13.76 21.75
C ILE A 143 5.84 13.81 23.27
#